data_AF-A4HIC9-F1
#
_entry.id   AF-A4HIC9-F1
#
_cell.length_a   1.000
_cell.length_b   1.000
_cell.length_c   1.000
_cell.angle_alpha   90.00
_cell.angle_beta   90.00
_cell.angle_gamma   90.00
#
_symmetry.space_group_name_H-M   'P 1'
#
loop_
_entity.id
_entity.type
_entity.pdbx_description
1 polymer ?
#
loop_
_entity_poly.entity_id
_entity_poly.type
_entity_poly.pdbx_seq_one_letter_code
_entity_poly.pdbx_strand_id
1 'polypeptide(L)'
;MDSPSSVPSVPAALPETDEARLLFYVEVLMANVPLLIADLSSAKYAFLSFSEKTRREVKQKSTLIQSIGRTFTSLQNANKSLIATQQSLREYEMKLVRAAPPTFVTSEEALRLSNTTANGDTPTAELNGSASPAPAETAAAESQRFLTAFPDNVLILSEEDIRPVREVEEVYEKESTAYRDAAKVCNAMEDAFEQTQDRCRTMTEHVQDLKWRFQEVYSGWKSAEQERGMVRIMRDELAGRRAIMTEALHEIKTIKDECYAKEFRIIEDSIAQAQAEEESIKAELQAKRCRYELELATYQIAYKEQQAEVESLREQLKLLRTHQRDLEILAKKQQLEEMDRNCLRKLVMETLTLTPSKYGKVDDRKLTPEQEAQVRSDHPLVSVLAARISVLEEQRKTIGRLLTSARGMRKSDAVSVTVEQIRTLLEPEIQLDEEALACE
;
A
#
# COMPACT_ATOMS: atom_id res chain seq x y z
N MET A 1 14.14 37.63 -58.84
CA MET A 1 14.76 38.01 -57.56
C MET A 1 13.65 38.03 -56.52
N ASP A 2 14.01 37.65 -55.31
CA ASP A 2 13.22 37.65 -54.06
C ASP A 2 12.34 36.43 -53.80
N SER A 3 13.05 35.34 -53.44
CA SER A 3 12.92 34.56 -52.21
C SER A 3 11.52 34.32 -51.61
N PRO A 4 11.00 33.08 -51.64
CA PRO A 4 9.98 32.66 -50.69
C PRO A 4 10.61 32.42 -49.32
N SER A 5 10.01 33.04 -48.30
CA SER A 5 10.33 32.92 -46.89
C SER A 5 10.38 31.47 -46.41
N SER A 6 11.54 31.08 -45.89
CA SER A 6 11.80 29.83 -45.19
C SER A 6 10.91 29.71 -43.95
N VAL A 7 9.92 28.83 -43.99
CA VAL A 7 9.34 28.24 -42.78
C VAL A 7 10.41 27.31 -42.20
N PRO A 8 10.83 27.47 -40.93
CA PRO A 8 11.73 26.49 -40.33
C PRO A 8 10.93 25.19 -40.14
N SER A 9 11.21 24.21 -40.99
CA SER A 9 10.84 22.82 -40.73
C SER A 9 11.56 22.39 -39.46
N VAL A 10 10.86 22.42 -38.34
CA VAL A 10 11.26 21.70 -37.14
C VAL A 10 11.44 20.24 -37.58
N PRO A 11 12.64 19.65 -37.49
CA PRO A 11 12.75 18.22 -37.71
C PRO A 11 11.89 17.59 -36.61
N ALA A 12 10.86 16.87 -37.02
CA ALA A 12 10.12 16.00 -36.12
C ALA A 12 11.15 15.06 -35.50
N ALA A 13 11.55 15.37 -34.27
CA ALA A 13 12.35 14.46 -33.47
C ALA A 13 11.57 13.16 -33.46
N LEU A 14 12.16 12.11 -34.02
CA LEU A 14 11.70 10.75 -33.81
C LEU A 14 11.49 10.60 -32.30
N PRO A 15 10.34 10.09 -31.84
CA PRO A 15 10.17 9.84 -30.41
C PRO A 15 11.37 9.00 -29.99
N GLU A 16 12.05 9.40 -28.91
CA GLU A 16 13.09 8.60 -28.26
C GLU A 16 12.45 7.26 -27.87
N THR A 17 12.42 6.33 -28.81
CA THR A 17 12.00 4.96 -28.58
C THR A 17 13.14 4.32 -27.81
N ASP A 18 12.90 4.18 -26.51
CA ASP A 18 13.66 3.37 -25.59
C ASP A 18 14.22 2.12 -26.30
N GLU A 19 15.54 2.03 -26.45
CA GLU A 19 16.21 0.95 -27.18
C GLU A 19 15.80 -0.43 -26.65
N ALA A 20 15.48 -0.51 -25.35
CA ALA A 20 14.98 -1.72 -24.71
C ALA A 20 13.61 -2.15 -25.28
N ARG A 21 12.72 -1.20 -25.60
CA ARG A 21 11.44 -1.50 -26.27
C ARG A 21 11.64 -1.94 -27.71
N LEU A 22 12.58 -1.32 -28.42
CA LEU A 22 12.87 -1.69 -29.80
C LEU A 22 13.44 -3.12 -29.88
N LEU A 23 14.40 -3.44 -29.00
CA LEU A 23 14.97 -4.78 -28.86
C LEU A 23 13.90 -5.81 -28.49
N PHE A 24 13.00 -5.48 -27.57
CA PHE A 24 11.87 -6.35 -27.22
C PHE A 24 10.95 -6.64 -28.41
N TYR A 25 10.58 -5.62 -29.20
CA TYR A 25 9.76 -5.83 -30.39
C TYR A 25 10.49 -6.66 -31.46
N VAL A 26 11.80 -6.47 -31.62
CA VAL A 26 12.61 -7.27 -32.56
C VAL A 26 12.74 -8.71 -32.10
N GLU A 27 12.94 -8.97 -30.81
CA GLU A 27 12.98 -10.33 -30.25
C GLU A 27 11.63 -11.03 -30.39
N VAL A 28 10.53 -10.35 -30.08
CA VAL A 28 9.17 -10.88 -30.26
C VAL A 28 8.88 -11.16 -31.74
N LEU A 29 9.32 -10.28 -32.66
CA LEU A 29 9.17 -10.51 -34.09
C LEU A 29 9.98 -11.74 -34.54
N MET A 30 11.25 -11.81 -34.17
CA MET A 30 12.17 -12.89 -34.54
C MET A 30 11.75 -14.25 -33.96
N ALA A 31 11.21 -14.28 -32.74
CA ALA A 31 10.65 -15.48 -32.14
C ALA A 31 9.41 -16.01 -32.91
N ASN A 32 8.67 -15.12 -33.58
CA ASN A 32 7.45 -15.46 -34.31
C ASN A 32 7.68 -15.71 -35.82
N VAL A 33 8.86 -15.40 -36.37
CA VAL A 33 9.20 -15.65 -37.80
C VAL A 33 9.00 -17.11 -38.22
N PRO A 34 9.43 -18.14 -37.45
CA PRO A 34 9.22 -19.53 -37.83
C PRO A 34 7.74 -19.92 -37.93
N LEU A 35 6.88 -19.37 -37.06
CA LEU A 35 5.44 -19.60 -37.06
C LEU A 35 4.78 -18.96 -38.29
N LEU A 36 5.17 -17.71 -38.61
CA LEU A 36 4.74 -17.00 -39.81
C LEU A 36 5.10 -17.73 -41.11
N ILE A 37 6.31 -18.33 -41.18
CA ILE A 37 6.74 -19.13 -42.34
C ILE A 37 5.94 -20.44 -42.45
N ALA A 38 5.63 -21.08 -41.33
CA ALA A 38 4.79 -22.28 -41.29
C ALA A 38 3.36 -22.00 -41.77
N ASP A 39 2.77 -20.88 -41.33
CA ASP A 39 1.42 -20.47 -41.76
C ASP A 39 1.38 -20.09 -43.24
N LEU A 40 2.40 -19.38 -43.74
CA LEU A 40 2.51 -19.03 -45.16
C LEU A 40 2.73 -20.24 -46.07
N SER A 41 3.52 -21.22 -45.62
CA SER A 41 3.73 -22.46 -46.37
C SER A 41 2.47 -23.34 -46.38
N SER A 42 1.75 -23.45 -45.26
CA SER A 42 0.44 -24.10 -45.18
C SER A 42 -0.59 -23.43 -46.12
N ALA A 43 -0.65 -22.09 -46.12
CA ALA A 43 -1.51 -21.33 -47.02
C ALA A 43 -1.19 -21.60 -48.50
N LYS A 44 0.09 -21.69 -48.87
CA LYS A 44 0.53 -22.04 -50.23
C LYS A 44 -0.01 -23.40 -50.68
N TYR A 45 0.05 -24.43 -49.83
CA TYR A 45 -0.48 -25.76 -50.17
C TYR A 45 -2.01 -25.77 -50.25
N ALA A 46 -2.70 -25.03 -49.38
CA ALA A 46 -4.14 -24.85 -49.46
C ALA A 46 -4.55 -24.17 -50.79
N PHE A 47 -3.90 -23.08 -51.19
CA PHE A 47 -4.16 -22.39 -52.46
C PHE A 47 -3.90 -23.27 -53.68
N LEU A 48 -2.84 -24.07 -53.68
CA LEU A 48 -2.56 -25.03 -54.75
C LEU A 48 -3.63 -26.13 -54.84
N SER A 49 -4.15 -26.61 -53.71
CA SER A 49 -5.21 -27.62 -53.67
C SER A 49 -6.55 -27.09 -54.21
N PHE A 50 -6.88 -25.82 -53.94
CA PHE A 50 -8.05 -25.16 -54.52
C PHE A 50 -7.93 -25.07 -56.03
N SER A 51 -6.77 -24.67 -56.55
CA SER A 51 -6.46 -24.56 -57.98
C SER A 51 -6.63 -25.89 -58.73
N GLU A 52 -6.16 -27.00 -58.15
CA GLU A 52 -6.28 -28.31 -58.80
C GLU A 52 -7.72 -28.83 -58.84
N LYS A 53 -8.49 -28.55 -57.78
CA LYS A 53 -9.92 -28.90 -57.71
C LYS A 53 -10.74 -28.10 -58.73
N THR A 54 -10.53 -26.79 -58.86
CA THR A 54 -11.18 -25.98 -59.91
C THR A 54 -10.77 -26.44 -61.30
N ARG A 55 -9.50 -26.81 -61.52
CA ARG A 55 -9.04 -27.30 -62.83
C ARG A 55 -9.74 -28.60 -63.26
N ARG A 56 -9.94 -29.55 -62.33
CA ARG A 56 -10.66 -30.80 -62.63
C ARG A 56 -12.15 -30.55 -62.85
N GLU A 57 -12.75 -29.66 -62.08
CA GLU A 57 -14.17 -29.32 -62.21
C GLU A 57 -14.47 -28.61 -63.54
N VAL A 58 -13.60 -27.69 -63.98
CA VAL A 58 -13.69 -27.05 -65.30
C VAL A 58 -13.53 -28.09 -66.43
N LYS A 59 -12.61 -29.05 -66.28
CA LYS A 59 -12.42 -30.13 -67.27
C LYS A 59 -13.68 -31.00 -67.38
N GLN A 60 -14.28 -31.40 -66.26
CA GLN A 60 -15.52 -32.19 -66.23
C GLN A 60 -16.71 -31.42 -66.85
N LYS A 61 -16.88 -30.15 -66.47
CA LYS A 61 -17.93 -29.28 -67.04
C LYS A 61 -17.74 -29.07 -68.54
N SER A 62 -16.50 -28.90 -69.01
CA SER A 62 -16.19 -28.78 -70.44
C SER A 62 -16.54 -30.05 -71.23
N THR A 63 -16.20 -31.23 -70.73
CA THR A 63 -16.60 -32.51 -71.36
C THR A 63 -18.12 -32.70 -71.40
N LEU A 64 -18.82 -32.28 -70.35
CA LEU A 64 -20.28 -32.35 -70.30
C LEU A 64 -20.94 -31.37 -71.29
N ILE A 65 -20.43 -30.14 -71.40
CA ILE A 65 -20.91 -29.16 -72.39
C ILE A 65 -20.69 -29.70 -73.82
N GLN A 66 -19.56 -30.36 -74.08
CA GLN A 66 -19.32 -30.98 -75.40
C GLN A 66 -20.26 -32.16 -75.69
N SER A 67 -20.59 -32.99 -74.70
CA SER A 67 -21.54 -34.10 -74.90
C SER A 67 -22.98 -33.62 -75.08
N ILE A 68 -23.39 -32.60 -74.31
CA ILE A 68 -24.69 -31.93 -74.46
C ILE A 68 -24.77 -31.21 -75.81
N GLY A 69 -23.69 -30.55 -76.24
CA GLY A 69 -23.62 -29.91 -77.55
C GLY A 69 -23.83 -30.90 -78.69
N ARG A 70 -23.14 -32.05 -78.67
CA ARG A 70 -23.30 -33.10 -79.69
C ARG A 70 -24.71 -33.70 -79.71
N THR A 71 -25.28 -33.99 -78.54
CA THR A 71 -26.65 -34.52 -78.43
C THR A 71 -27.68 -33.49 -78.88
N PHE A 72 -27.53 -32.22 -78.50
CA PHE A 72 -28.39 -31.13 -78.97
C PHE A 72 -28.30 -30.94 -80.49
N THR A 73 -27.10 -31.03 -81.07
CA THR A 73 -26.93 -30.92 -82.53
C THR A 73 -27.57 -32.10 -83.25
N SER A 74 -27.44 -33.31 -82.69
CA SER A 74 -28.12 -34.51 -83.21
C SER A 74 -29.64 -34.35 -83.17
N LEU A 75 -30.18 -33.82 -82.07
CA LEU A 75 -31.62 -33.59 -81.90
C LEU A 75 -32.12 -32.49 -82.82
N GLN A 76 -31.35 -31.42 -83.00
CA GLN A 76 -31.65 -30.34 -83.93
C GLN A 76 -31.61 -30.82 -85.38
N ASN A 77 -30.68 -31.71 -85.74
CA ASN A 77 -30.62 -32.32 -87.06
C ASN A 77 -31.80 -33.29 -87.29
N ALA A 78 -32.18 -34.07 -86.27
CA ALA A 78 -33.38 -34.90 -86.31
C ALA A 78 -34.65 -34.06 -86.48
N ASN A 79 -34.76 -32.93 -85.78
CA ASN A 79 -35.88 -32.00 -85.92
C ASN A 79 -35.90 -31.33 -87.30
N LYS A 80 -34.75 -30.89 -87.83
CA LYS A 80 -34.66 -30.40 -89.22
C LYS A 80 -35.07 -31.47 -90.23
N SER A 81 -34.68 -32.73 -90.00
CA SER A 81 -35.11 -33.86 -90.83
C SER A 81 -36.62 -34.07 -90.73
N LEU A 82 -37.20 -33.99 -89.53
CA LEU A 82 -38.63 -34.11 -89.29
C LEU A 82 -39.41 -33.00 -90.00
N ILE A 83 -38.95 -31.75 -89.92
CA ILE A 83 -39.56 -30.61 -90.60
C ILE A 83 -39.45 -30.79 -92.13
N ALA A 84 -38.31 -31.25 -92.64
CA ALA A 84 -38.14 -31.54 -94.05
C ALA A 84 -39.04 -32.68 -94.52
N THR A 85 -39.21 -33.74 -93.72
CA THR A 85 -40.13 -34.84 -94.02
C THR A 85 -41.59 -34.41 -93.89
N GLN A 86 -41.92 -33.49 -92.98
CA GLN A 86 -43.27 -32.96 -92.85
C GLN A 86 -43.60 -32.00 -94.01
N GLN A 87 -42.63 -31.23 -94.48
CA GLN A 87 -42.77 -30.42 -95.69
C GLN A 87 -42.89 -31.29 -96.94
N SER A 88 -42.08 -32.34 -97.07
CA SER A 88 -42.21 -33.27 -98.18
C SER A 88 -43.53 -34.04 -98.12
N LEU A 89 -44.01 -34.42 -96.93
CA LEU A 89 -45.31 -35.05 -96.73
C LEU A 89 -46.45 -34.09 -97.08
N ARG A 90 -46.38 -32.81 -96.70
CA ARG A 90 -47.33 -31.79 -97.16
C ARG A 90 -47.27 -31.56 -98.67
N GLU A 91 -46.09 -31.62 -99.28
CA GLU A 91 -45.95 -31.55 -100.74
C GLU A 91 -46.53 -32.79 -101.42
N TYR A 92 -46.37 -33.97 -100.84
CA TYR A 92 -47.00 -35.21 -101.31
C TYR A 92 -48.50 -35.19 -101.10
N GLU A 93 -49.01 -34.70 -99.97
CA GLU A 93 -50.44 -34.48 -99.72
C GLU A 93 -51.00 -33.45 -100.71
N MET A 94 -50.29 -32.36 -100.98
CA MET A 94 -50.73 -31.35 -101.95
C MET A 94 -50.68 -31.87 -103.40
N LYS A 95 -49.71 -32.73 -103.72
CA LYS A 95 -49.67 -33.49 -104.99
C LYS A 95 -50.78 -34.53 -105.04
N LEU A 96 -51.11 -35.19 -103.94
CA LEU A 96 -52.18 -36.19 -103.83
C LEU A 96 -53.57 -35.55 -103.88
N VAL A 97 -53.74 -34.34 -103.35
CA VAL A 97 -54.98 -33.56 -103.46
C VAL A 97 -55.13 -33.00 -104.88
N ARG A 98 -54.05 -32.55 -105.52
CA ARG A 98 -54.08 -32.12 -106.94
C ARG A 98 -54.20 -33.27 -107.94
N ALA A 99 -53.71 -34.44 -107.57
CA ALA A 99 -53.85 -35.69 -108.32
C ALA A 99 -54.90 -36.60 -107.67
N ALA A 100 -55.85 -36.03 -106.91
CA ALA A 100 -56.87 -36.81 -106.23
C ALA A 100 -57.57 -37.66 -107.29
N PRO A 101 -57.46 -38.99 -107.22
CA PRO A 101 -58.09 -39.83 -108.20
C PRO A 101 -59.59 -39.58 -108.13
N PRO A 102 -60.28 -39.59 -109.29
CA PRO A 102 -61.73 -39.49 -109.30
C PRO A 102 -62.29 -40.59 -108.41
N THR A 103 -63.30 -40.25 -107.61
CA THR A 103 -63.98 -41.22 -106.76
C THR A 103 -64.62 -42.25 -107.67
N PHE A 104 -64.16 -43.50 -107.58
CA PHE A 104 -64.63 -44.56 -108.44
C PHE A 104 -65.83 -45.22 -107.80
N VAL A 105 -66.95 -45.24 -108.51
CA VAL A 105 -68.24 -45.66 -107.95
C VAL A 105 -68.92 -46.62 -108.93
N THR A 106 -69.62 -47.65 -108.43
CA THR A 106 -70.44 -48.50 -109.31
C THR A 106 -71.67 -47.75 -109.80
N SER A 107 -72.31 -48.21 -110.86
CA SER A 107 -73.57 -47.62 -111.36
C SER A 107 -74.67 -47.58 -110.29
N GLU A 108 -74.76 -48.61 -109.43
CA GLU A 108 -75.72 -48.65 -108.31
C GLU A 108 -75.39 -47.66 -107.20
N GLU A 109 -74.11 -47.47 -106.89
CA GLU A 109 -73.68 -46.52 -105.86
C GLU A 109 -73.73 -45.07 -106.37
N ALA A 110 -73.53 -44.83 -107.66
CA ALA A 110 -73.73 -43.52 -108.29
C ALA A 110 -75.21 -43.11 -108.24
N LEU A 111 -76.13 -44.07 -108.37
CA LEU A 111 -77.56 -43.88 -108.14
C LEU A 111 -77.89 -43.61 -106.65
N ARG A 112 -77.17 -44.24 -105.72
CA ARG A 112 -77.32 -43.94 -104.28
C ARG A 112 -76.77 -42.58 -103.90
N LEU A 113 -75.61 -42.18 -104.44
CA LEU A 113 -74.98 -40.88 -104.20
C LEU A 113 -75.79 -39.71 -104.79
N SER A 114 -76.43 -39.91 -105.95
CA SER A 114 -77.37 -38.93 -106.52
C SER A 114 -78.67 -38.84 -105.70
N ASN A 115 -79.11 -39.93 -105.07
CA ASN A 115 -80.27 -39.93 -104.16
C ASN A 115 -79.95 -39.34 -102.77
N THR A 116 -78.74 -39.50 -102.23
CA THR A 116 -78.31 -38.88 -100.96
C THR A 116 -77.93 -37.41 -101.09
N THR A 117 -77.63 -36.91 -102.30
CA THR A 117 -77.51 -35.46 -102.54
C THR A 117 -78.85 -34.78 -102.83
N ALA A 118 -79.87 -35.52 -103.29
CA ALA A 118 -81.24 -35.01 -103.47
C ALA A 118 -82.06 -34.98 -102.17
N ASN A 119 -81.76 -35.86 -101.20
CA ASN A 119 -82.26 -35.78 -99.83
C ASN A 119 -81.09 -35.47 -98.90
N GLY A 120 -80.87 -34.18 -98.64
CA GLY A 120 -79.84 -33.71 -97.73
C GLY A 120 -80.06 -34.22 -96.30
N ASP A 121 -79.40 -35.32 -95.95
CA ASP A 121 -79.12 -35.71 -94.57
C ASP A 121 -77.62 -35.59 -94.34
N THR A 122 -77.27 -34.46 -93.73
CA THR A 122 -75.96 -34.16 -93.15
C THR A 122 -75.58 -35.18 -92.07
N PRO A 123 -74.45 -35.89 -92.17
CA PRO A 123 -73.80 -36.44 -91.00
C PRO A 123 -73.04 -35.30 -90.31
N THR A 124 -73.53 -34.92 -89.14
CA THR A 124 -72.87 -34.04 -88.17
C THR A 124 -71.49 -34.59 -87.80
N ALA A 125 -70.44 -33.99 -88.36
CA ALA A 125 -69.14 -33.91 -87.71
C ALA A 125 -69.01 -32.51 -87.11
N GLU A 126 -68.67 -32.52 -85.83
CA GLU A 126 -68.58 -31.42 -84.89
C GLU A 126 -67.83 -30.21 -85.45
N LEU A 127 -68.47 -29.05 -85.39
CA LEU A 127 -67.76 -27.80 -85.22
C LEU A 127 -68.62 -26.84 -84.39
N ASN A 128 -68.02 -26.46 -83.26
CA ASN A 128 -68.43 -25.44 -82.33
C ASN A 128 -69.20 -24.28 -82.99
N GLY A 129 -70.35 -23.94 -82.43
CA GLY A 129 -71.13 -22.78 -82.85
C GLY A 129 -72.16 -22.38 -81.80
N SER A 130 -71.77 -21.42 -80.96
CA SER A 130 -72.68 -20.56 -80.24
C SER A 130 -73.68 -19.87 -81.19
N ALA A 131 -74.96 -19.97 -80.83
CA ALA A 131 -76.07 -19.05 -81.08
C ALA A 131 -76.33 -18.48 -82.51
N SER A 132 -77.47 -18.93 -83.06
CA SER A 132 -78.40 -18.29 -84.02
C SER A 132 -78.72 -16.80 -83.70
N PRO A 133 -79.45 -16.00 -84.55
CA PRO A 133 -80.35 -16.41 -85.65
C PRO A 133 -80.34 -15.59 -86.96
N ALA A 134 -80.99 -16.16 -87.98
CA ALA A 134 -81.45 -15.51 -89.24
C ALA A 134 -82.70 -14.62 -89.01
N PRO A 135 -83.16 -13.83 -90.01
CA PRO A 135 -84.22 -14.37 -90.89
C PRO A 135 -84.30 -13.83 -92.35
N ALA A 136 -84.98 -14.64 -93.20
CA ALA A 136 -85.96 -14.34 -94.28
C ALA A 136 -85.56 -13.40 -95.46
N GLU A 137 -86.04 -13.51 -96.71
CA GLU A 137 -86.94 -14.40 -97.48
C GLU A 137 -86.91 -13.88 -98.96
N THR A 138 -87.59 -14.60 -99.87
CA THR A 138 -88.04 -14.25 -101.26
C THR A 138 -87.03 -14.48 -102.40
N ALA A 139 -87.17 -15.49 -103.29
CA ALA A 139 -88.25 -15.91 -104.22
C ALA A 139 -88.27 -15.15 -105.56
N ALA A 140 -87.87 -15.82 -106.65
CA ALA A 140 -88.64 -15.92 -107.90
C ALA A 140 -87.89 -16.71 -109.01
N ALA A 141 -88.55 -17.78 -109.46
CA ALA A 141 -88.57 -18.48 -110.76
C ALA A 141 -87.46 -18.27 -111.83
N GLU A 142 -86.97 -19.38 -112.42
CA GLU A 142 -87.32 -19.76 -113.81
C GLU A 142 -86.74 -21.12 -114.25
N SER A 143 -87.62 -21.94 -114.84
CA SER A 143 -87.42 -22.91 -115.94
C SER A 143 -86.40 -24.07 -115.86
N GLN A 144 -86.99 -25.27 -115.71
CA GLN A 144 -86.62 -26.56 -116.31
C GLN A 144 -85.37 -26.61 -117.23
N ARG A 145 -84.35 -27.35 -116.79
CA ARG A 145 -83.62 -28.33 -117.62
C ARG A 145 -83.13 -29.49 -116.76
N PHE A 146 -83.57 -30.70 -117.12
CA PHE A 146 -82.96 -31.97 -116.72
C PHE A 146 -81.50 -31.96 -117.17
N LEU A 147 -80.56 -31.86 -116.22
CA LEU A 147 -79.16 -32.25 -116.41
C LEU A 147 -78.68 -32.88 -115.10
N THR A 148 -78.49 -34.19 -115.12
CA THR A 148 -77.73 -34.95 -114.13
C THR A 148 -76.28 -34.48 -114.19
N ALA A 149 -75.92 -33.52 -113.34
CA ALA A 149 -74.54 -33.10 -113.15
C ALA A 149 -73.94 -33.92 -112.00
N PHE A 150 -73.20 -34.98 -112.34
CA PHE A 150 -72.22 -35.54 -111.41
C PHE A 150 -71.05 -34.54 -111.31
N PRO A 151 -70.43 -34.33 -110.13
CA PRO A 151 -69.24 -33.50 -110.01
C PRO A 151 -68.09 -34.09 -110.86
N ASP A 152 -67.26 -33.23 -111.47
CA ASP A 152 -66.19 -33.56 -112.45
C ASP A 152 -65.11 -34.55 -111.97
N ASN A 153 -65.20 -35.05 -110.73
CA ASN A 153 -64.24 -35.96 -110.09
C ASN A 153 -64.83 -37.33 -109.73
N VAL A 154 -65.91 -37.79 -110.37
CA VAL A 154 -66.50 -39.13 -110.14
C VAL A 154 -66.49 -39.94 -111.42
N LEU A 155 -65.82 -41.09 -111.43
CA LEU A 155 -65.77 -42.01 -112.57
C LEU A 155 -66.57 -43.28 -112.26
N ILE A 156 -67.57 -43.56 -113.10
CA ILE A 156 -68.43 -44.74 -112.95
C ILE A 156 -67.75 -45.91 -113.65
N LEU A 157 -67.34 -46.92 -112.87
CA LEU A 157 -66.67 -48.13 -113.39
C LEU A 157 -67.62 -49.33 -113.36
N SER A 158 -67.33 -50.32 -114.21
CA SER A 158 -68.01 -51.61 -114.17
C SER A 158 -67.63 -52.39 -112.90
N GLU A 159 -68.47 -53.33 -112.49
CA GLU A 159 -68.31 -54.08 -111.23
C GLU A 159 -67.08 -55.01 -111.21
N GLU A 160 -66.52 -55.31 -112.39
CA GLU A 160 -65.26 -56.06 -112.54
C GLU A 160 -64.03 -55.13 -112.42
N ASP A 161 -64.13 -53.91 -112.94
CA ASP A 161 -63.02 -52.94 -112.99
C ASP A 161 -62.82 -52.18 -111.65
N ILE A 162 -63.85 -52.14 -110.80
CA ILE A 162 -63.78 -51.43 -109.51
C ILE A 162 -63.14 -52.26 -108.39
N ARG A 163 -63.08 -53.59 -108.50
CA ARG A 163 -62.53 -54.46 -107.45
C ARG A 163 -61.07 -54.15 -107.11
N PRO A 164 -60.15 -53.99 -108.09
CA PRO A 164 -58.75 -53.68 -107.78
C PRO A 164 -58.60 -52.32 -107.07
N VAL A 165 -59.46 -51.35 -107.39
CA VAL A 165 -59.47 -50.03 -106.75
C VAL A 165 -59.90 -50.15 -105.29
N ARG A 166 -60.96 -50.94 -105.01
CA ARG A 166 -61.42 -51.21 -103.64
C ARG A 166 -60.39 -51.98 -102.82
N GLU A 167 -59.69 -52.94 -103.43
CA GLU A 167 -58.61 -53.67 -102.75
C GLU A 167 -57.47 -52.73 -102.34
N VAL A 168 -57.14 -51.74 -103.17
CA VAL A 168 -56.12 -50.73 -102.87
C VAL A 168 -56.61 -49.72 -101.83
N GLU A 169 -57.87 -49.28 -101.90
CA GLU A 169 -58.49 -48.42 -100.87
C GLU A 169 -58.55 -49.13 -99.51
N GLU A 170 -58.87 -50.42 -99.48
CA GLU A 170 -58.86 -51.22 -98.25
C GLU A 170 -57.44 -51.35 -97.66
N VAL A 171 -56.42 -51.50 -98.52
CA VAL A 171 -55.00 -51.48 -98.10
C VAL A 171 -54.60 -50.09 -97.58
N TYR A 172 -55.01 -49.01 -98.26
CA TYR A 172 -54.74 -47.64 -97.83
C TYR A 172 -55.44 -47.31 -96.51
N GLU A 173 -56.69 -47.73 -96.31
CA GLU A 173 -57.38 -47.57 -95.03
C GLU A 173 -56.68 -48.34 -93.92
N LYS A 174 -56.27 -49.60 -94.16
CA LYS A 174 -55.47 -50.38 -93.20
C LYS A 174 -54.17 -49.66 -92.84
N GLU A 175 -53.45 -49.14 -93.83
CA GLU A 175 -52.21 -48.40 -93.60
C GLU A 175 -52.46 -47.07 -92.87
N SER A 176 -53.52 -46.33 -93.22
CA SER A 176 -53.96 -45.11 -92.53
C SER A 176 -54.34 -45.36 -91.07
N THR A 177 -55.03 -46.47 -90.78
CA THR A 177 -55.32 -46.88 -89.40
C THR A 177 -54.03 -47.22 -88.64
N ALA A 178 -53.10 -47.94 -89.28
CA ALA A 178 -51.80 -48.26 -88.69
C ALA A 178 -50.96 -47.00 -88.41
N TYR A 179 -50.98 -46.00 -89.30
CA TYR A 179 -50.33 -44.71 -89.07
C TYR A 179 -50.98 -43.92 -87.94
N ARG A 180 -52.31 -43.93 -87.83
CA ARG A 180 -53.03 -43.30 -86.70
C ARG A 180 -52.68 -43.95 -85.38
N ASP A 181 -52.59 -45.27 -85.34
CA ASP A 181 -52.22 -46.00 -84.13
C ASP A 181 -50.73 -45.80 -83.77
N ALA A 182 -49.84 -45.75 -84.76
CA ALA A 182 -48.45 -45.37 -84.55
C ALA A 182 -48.32 -43.94 -84.01
N ALA A 183 -49.09 -42.98 -84.53
CA ALA A 183 -49.10 -41.59 -84.03
C ALA A 183 -49.58 -41.51 -82.57
N LYS A 184 -50.62 -42.27 -82.19
CA LYS A 184 -51.06 -42.36 -80.78
C LYS A 184 -49.95 -42.90 -79.87
N VAL A 185 -49.23 -43.93 -80.32
CA VAL A 185 -48.11 -44.52 -79.56
C VAL A 185 -46.95 -43.52 -79.43
N CYS A 186 -46.61 -42.79 -80.50
CA CYS A 186 -45.59 -41.75 -80.45
C CYS A 186 -45.96 -40.63 -79.47
N ASN A 187 -47.19 -40.11 -79.53
CA ASN A 187 -47.64 -39.07 -78.61
C ASN A 187 -47.62 -39.55 -77.15
N ALA A 188 -48.08 -40.79 -76.88
CA ALA A 188 -48.00 -41.36 -75.54
C ALA A 188 -46.56 -41.55 -75.04
N MET A 189 -45.62 -41.84 -75.95
CA MET A 189 -44.20 -41.94 -75.64
C MET A 189 -43.57 -40.57 -75.36
N GLU A 190 -43.96 -39.53 -76.10
CA GLU A 190 -43.56 -38.14 -75.84
C GLU A 190 -44.06 -37.67 -74.47
N ASP A 191 -45.34 -37.89 -74.14
CA ASP A 191 -45.91 -37.58 -72.83
C ASP A 191 -45.15 -38.28 -71.68
N ALA A 192 -44.81 -39.56 -71.87
CA ALA A 192 -44.02 -40.32 -70.89
C ALA A 192 -42.60 -39.76 -70.76
N PHE A 193 -41.99 -39.32 -71.87
CA PHE A 193 -40.66 -38.70 -71.85
C PHE A 193 -40.69 -37.38 -71.08
N GLU A 194 -41.68 -36.51 -71.34
CA GLU A 194 -41.85 -35.25 -70.61
C GLU A 194 -42.02 -35.47 -69.10
N GLN A 195 -42.87 -36.44 -68.70
CA GLN A 195 -43.03 -36.80 -67.29
C GLN A 195 -41.72 -37.26 -66.65
N THR A 196 -40.92 -38.07 -67.36
CA THR A 196 -39.60 -38.49 -66.84
C THR A 196 -38.61 -37.34 -66.79
N GLN A 197 -38.68 -36.39 -67.72
CA GLN A 197 -37.84 -35.19 -67.73
C GLN A 197 -38.15 -34.29 -66.55
N ASP A 198 -39.43 -34.06 -66.24
CA ASP A 198 -39.86 -33.29 -65.07
C ASP A 198 -39.48 -33.98 -63.76
N ARG A 199 -39.60 -35.30 -63.69
CA ARG A 199 -39.14 -36.09 -62.54
C ARG A 199 -37.62 -35.98 -62.36
N CYS A 200 -36.85 -35.97 -63.44
CA CYS A 200 -35.40 -35.74 -63.39
C CYS A 200 -35.08 -34.31 -62.93
N ARG A 201 -35.83 -33.31 -63.40
CA ARG A 201 -35.63 -31.90 -63.01
C ARG A 201 -35.89 -31.71 -61.51
N THR A 202 -37.05 -32.15 -61.03
CA THR A 202 -37.42 -32.06 -59.60
C THR A 202 -36.42 -32.79 -58.69
N MET A 203 -35.94 -33.96 -59.11
CA MET A 203 -34.92 -34.68 -58.35
C MET A 203 -33.56 -33.95 -58.35
N THR A 204 -33.21 -33.29 -59.45
CA THR A 204 -31.99 -32.48 -59.54
C THR A 204 -32.07 -31.26 -58.62
N GLU A 205 -33.20 -30.56 -58.61
CA GLU A 205 -33.46 -29.43 -57.70
C GLU A 205 -33.38 -29.88 -56.24
N HIS A 206 -34.00 -31.01 -55.90
CA HIS A 206 -33.95 -31.55 -54.54
C HIS A 206 -32.52 -31.89 -54.09
N VAL A 207 -31.70 -32.49 -54.97
CA VAL A 207 -30.30 -32.80 -54.68
C VAL A 207 -29.47 -31.51 -54.52
N GLN A 208 -29.74 -30.48 -55.31
CA GLN A 208 -29.08 -29.18 -55.15
C GLN A 208 -29.43 -28.52 -53.82
N ASP A 209 -30.71 -28.54 -53.42
CA ASP A 209 -31.15 -28.03 -52.12
C ASP A 209 -30.50 -28.76 -50.95
N LEU A 210 -30.44 -30.10 -51.02
CA LEU A 210 -29.75 -30.92 -50.02
C LEU A 210 -28.26 -30.57 -49.94
N LYS A 211 -27.60 -30.35 -51.08
CA LYS A 211 -26.21 -29.93 -51.12
C LYS A 211 -26.01 -28.57 -50.45
N TRP A 212 -26.87 -27.59 -50.71
CA TRP A 212 -26.79 -26.27 -50.07
C TRP A 212 -26.99 -26.34 -48.56
N ARG A 213 -28.01 -27.06 -48.10
CA ARG A 213 -28.25 -27.29 -46.67
C ARG A 213 -27.07 -27.99 -46.00
N PHE A 214 -26.50 -29.00 -46.66
CA PHE A 214 -25.30 -29.66 -46.15
C PHE A 214 -24.12 -28.69 -46.01
N GLN A 215 -23.88 -27.86 -47.03
CA GLN A 215 -22.80 -26.86 -46.98
C GLN A 215 -23.00 -25.83 -45.88
N GLU A 216 -24.24 -25.37 -45.69
CA GLU A 216 -24.61 -24.44 -44.61
C GLU A 216 -24.32 -25.07 -43.24
N VAL A 217 -24.84 -26.27 -42.98
CA VAL A 217 -24.61 -27.00 -41.72
C VAL A 217 -23.12 -27.29 -41.51
N TYR A 218 -22.40 -27.72 -42.55
CA TYR A 218 -20.97 -27.99 -42.46
C TYR A 218 -20.17 -26.73 -42.12
N SER A 219 -20.49 -25.60 -42.74
CA SER A 219 -19.83 -24.32 -42.47
C SER A 219 -20.11 -23.84 -41.04
N GLY A 220 -21.36 -23.96 -40.56
CA GLY A 220 -21.74 -23.63 -39.20
C GLY A 220 -21.05 -24.53 -38.17
N TRP A 221 -20.97 -25.84 -38.42
CA TRP A 221 -20.23 -26.77 -37.56
C TRP A 221 -18.74 -26.43 -37.50
N LYS A 222 -18.12 -26.09 -38.64
CA LYS A 222 -16.69 -25.74 -38.69
C LYS A 222 -16.41 -24.43 -37.94
N SER A 223 -17.28 -23.44 -38.05
CA SER A 223 -17.20 -22.21 -37.27
C SER A 223 -17.34 -22.47 -35.76
N ALA A 224 -18.32 -23.28 -35.35
CA ALA A 224 -18.49 -23.66 -33.95
C ALA A 224 -17.28 -24.45 -33.39
N GLU A 225 -16.63 -25.28 -34.20
CA GLU A 225 -15.39 -25.97 -33.83
C GLU A 225 -14.24 -24.98 -33.56
N GLN A 226 -14.09 -23.95 -34.40
CA GLN A 226 -13.12 -22.88 -34.21
C GLN A 226 -13.40 -22.06 -32.95
N GLU A 227 -14.66 -21.68 -32.72
CA GLU A 227 -15.07 -20.95 -31.51
C GLU A 227 -14.78 -21.76 -30.24
N ARG A 228 -15.05 -23.06 -30.24
CA ARG A 228 -14.70 -23.95 -29.11
C ARG A 228 -13.19 -24.00 -28.88
N GLY A 229 -12.39 -23.99 -29.94
CA GLY A 229 -10.94 -23.86 -29.85
C GLY A 229 -10.51 -22.57 -29.16
N MET A 230 -11.08 -21.43 -29.59
CA MET A 230 -10.78 -20.13 -29.00
C MET A 230 -11.22 -20.03 -27.53
N VAL A 231 -12.39 -20.56 -27.18
CA VAL A 231 -12.87 -20.61 -25.79
C VAL A 231 -11.94 -21.45 -24.91
N ARG A 232 -11.35 -22.52 -25.44
CA ARG A 232 -10.37 -23.32 -24.69
C ARG A 232 -9.12 -22.50 -24.38
N ILE A 233 -8.55 -21.84 -25.39
CA ILE A 233 -7.37 -20.96 -25.22
C ILE A 233 -7.65 -19.88 -24.19
N MET A 234 -8.80 -19.19 -24.30
CA MET A 234 -9.23 -18.16 -23.35
C MET A 234 -9.35 -18.68 -21.91
N ARG A 235 -9.82 -19.93 -21.71
CA ARG A 235 -9.89 -20.55 -20.39
C ARG A 235 -8.51 -20.86 -19.82
N ASP A 236 -7.61 -21.36 -20.66
CA ASP A 236 -6.23 -21.68 -20.26
C ASP A 236 -5.47 -20.40 -19.90
N GLU A 237 -5.61 -19.34 -20.69
CA GLU A 237 -5.06 -18.02 -20.37
C GLU A 237 -5.61 -17.46 -19.05
N LEU A 238 -6.93 -17.58 -18.85
CA LEU A 238 -7.57 -17.09 -17.63
C LEU A 238 -7.10 -17.88 -16.41
N ALA A 239 -6.92 -19.20 -16.53
CA ALA A 239 -6.33 -20.03 -15.49
C ALA A 239 -4.88 -19.60 -15.18
N GLY A 240 -4.07 -19.35 -16.22
CA GLY A 240 -2.70 -18.83 -16.07
C GLY A 240 -2.66 -17.48 -15.35
N ARG A 241 -3.51 -16.53 -15.75
CA ARG A 241 -3.61 -15.21 -15.09
C ARG A 241 -4.04 -15.33 -13.63
N ARG A 242 -4.96 -16.25 -13.31
CA ARG A 242 -5.36 -16.52 -11.92
C ARG A 242 -4.20 -17.06 -11.10
N ALA A 243 -3.41 -17.99 -11.65
CA ALA A 243 -2.25 -18.55 -10.96
C ALA A 243 -1.21 -17.45 -10.65
N ILE A 244 -0.87 -16.61 -11.64
CA ILE A 244 0.04 -15.47 -11.47
C ILE A 244 -0.50 -14.51 -10.40
N MET A 245 -1.79 -14.19 -10.43
CA MET A 245 -2.39 -13.31 -9.43
C MET A 245 -2.35 -13.91 -8.02
N THR A 246 -2.58 -15.22 -7.88
CA THR A 246 -2.50 -15.88 -6.57
C THR A 246 -1.08 -15.91 -6.02
N GLU A 247 -0.08 -16.12 -6.88
CA GLU A 247 1.33 -16.10 -6.51
C GLU A 247 1.76 -14.69 -6.11
N ALA A 248 1.44 -13.67 -6.92
CA ALA A 248 1.73 -12.28 -6.59
C ALA A 248 1.08 -11.82 -5.28
N LEU A 249 -0.17 -12.23 -5.00
CA LEU A 249 -0.83 -11.94 -3.72
C LEU A 249 -0.15 -12.63 -2.54
N HIS A 250 0.36 -13.85 -2.75
CA HIS A 250 1.12 -14.56 -1.73
C HIS A 250 2.44 -13.85 -1.43
N GLU A 251 3.19 -13.46 -2.46
CA GLU A 251 4.45 -12.73 -2.33
C GLU A 251 4.28 -11.35 -1.68
N ILE A 252 3.22 -10.61 -2.05
CA ILE A 252 2.90 -9.34 -1.38
C ILE A 252 2.66 -9.55 0.11
N LYS A 253 1.97 -10.64 0.48
CA LYS A 253 1.72 -10.96 1.89
C LYS A 253 3.00 -11.33 2.62
N THR A 254 3.87 -12.15 2.04
CA THR A 254 5.15 -12.53 2.68
C THR A 254 6.04 -11.31 2.87
N ILE A 255 6.17 -10.44 1.86
CA ILE A 255 6.93 -9.19 1.96
C ILE A 255 6.36 -8.30 3.07
N LYS A 256 5.03 -8.18 3.16
CA LYS A 256 4.37 -7.39 4.21
C LYS A 256 4.67 -7.93 5.60
N ASP A 257 4.59 -9.25 5.79
CA ASP A 257 4.87 -9.91 7.06
C ASP A 257 6.37 -9.74 7.45
N GLU A 258 7.29 -9.82 6.48
CA GLU A 258 8.71 -9.54 6.69
C GLU A 258 8.99 -8.08 7.06
N CYS A 259 8.32 -7.13 6.39
CA CYS A 259 8.43 -5.71 6.72
C CYS A 259 7.96 -5.45 8.15
N TYR A 260 6.81 -5.99 8.55
CA TYR A 260 6.34 -5.86 9.93
C TYR A 260 7.30 -6.49 10.92
N ALA A 261 7.83 -7.68 10.65
CA ALA A 261 8.82 -8.30 11.53
C ALA A 261 10.08 -7.44 11.70
N LYS A 262 10.55 -6.78 10.63
CA LYS A 262 11.69 -5.85 10.68
C LYS A 262 11.35 -4.58 11.45
N GLU A 263 10.19 -3.98 11.20
CA GLU A 263 9.70 -2.80 11.93
C GLU A 263 9.56 -3.07 13.42
N PHE A 264 8.95 -4.21 13.79
CA PHE A 264 8.84 -4.61 15.20
C PHE A 264 10.20 -4.78 15.86
N ARG A 265 11.17 -5.42 15.19
CA ARG A 265 12.54 -5.54 15.72
C ARG A 265 13.19 -4.18 15.94
N ILE A 266 13.06 -3.25 15.00
CA ILE A 266 13.61 -1.88 15.15
C ILE A 266 12.99 -1.19 16.36
N ILE A 267 11.68 -1.34 16.56
CA ILE A 267 10.97 -0.77 17.71
C ILE A 267 11.46 -1.43 19.02
N GLU A 268 11.57 -2.76 19.05
CA GLU A 268 12.09 -3.50 20.21
C GLU A 268 13.52 -3.07 20.56
N ASP A 269 14.41 -2.97 19.58
CA ASP A 269 15.79 -2.50 19.76
C ASP A 269 15.83 -1.06 20.27
N SER A 270 14.99 -0.17 19.74
CA SER A 270 14.88 1.21 20.20
C SER A 270 14.36 1.31 21.63
N ILE A 271 13.39 0.47 22.03
CA ILE A 271 12.89 0.43 23.40
C ILE A 271 13.99 -0.08 24.33
N ALA A 272 14.68 -1.15 23.96
CA ALA A 272 15.78 -1.70 24.74
C ALA A 272 16.91 -0.68 24.94
N GLN A 273 17.26 0.07 23.88
CA GLN A 273 18.24 1.15 23.97
C GLN A 273 17.76 2.27 24.91
N ALA A 274 16.51 2.72 24.78
CA ALA A 274 15.96 3.76 25.65
C ALA A 274 15.93 3.32 27.13
N GLN A 275 15.62 2.05 27.40
CA GLN A 275 15.67 1.48 28.75
C GLN A 275 17.10 1.45 29.31
N ALA A 276 18.08 1.04 28.51
CA ALA A 276 19.49 1.05 28.91
C ALA A 276 20.00 2.48 29.18
N GLU A 277 19.59 3.46 28.36
CA GLU A 277 19.90 4.88 28.59
C GLU A 277 19.24 5.40 29.88
N GLU A 278 17.98 5.04 30.14
CA GLU A 278 17.28 5.39 31.39
C GLU A 278 18.00 4.82 32.62
N GLU A 279 18.41 3.55 32.58
CA GLU A 279 19.16 2.91 33.66
C GLU A 279 20.52 3.58 33.89
N SER A 280 21.23 3.93 32.82
CA SER A 280 22.50 4.66 32.88
C SER A 280 22.32 6.03 33.54
N ILE A 281 21.32 6.80 33.11
CA ILE A 281 21.01 8.13 33.67
C ILE A 281 20.63 8.00 35.16
N LYS A 282 19.83 6.99 35.54
CA LYS A 282 19.50 6.72 36.94
C LYS A 282 20.74 6.44 37.78
N ALA A 283 21.65 5.61 37.28
CA ALA A 283 22.91 5.32 37.96
C ALA A 283 23.78 6.58 38.13
N GLU A 284 23.90 7.41 37.09
CA GLU A 284 24.62 8.69 37.16
C GLU A 284 23.99 9.66 38.17
N LEU A 285 22.66 9.79 38.17
CA LEU A 285 21.94 10.64 39.12
C LEU A 285 22.13 10.16 40.55
N GLN A 286 22.11 8.85 40.78
CA GLN A 286 22.37 8.28 42.10
C GLN A 286 23.81 8.54 42.55
N ALA A 287 24.79 8.39 41.67
CA ALA A 287 26.20 8.71 41.97
C ALA A 287 26.39 10.20 42.31
N LYS A 288 25.78 11.11 41.52
CA LYS A 288 25.78 12.56 41.80
C LYS A 288 25.12 12.88 43.14
N ARG A 289 23.98 12.23 43.44
CA ARG A 289 23.29 12.40 44.72
C ARG A 289 24.18 11.98 45.89
N CYS A 290 24.78 10.80 45.86
CA CYS A 290 25.69 10.33 46.92
C CYS A 290 26.87 11.29 47.11
N ARG A 291 27.43 11.81 46.01
CA ARG A 291 28.51 12.82 46.06
C ARG A 291 28.05 14.11 46.74
N TYR A 292 26.89 14.66 46.36
CA TYR A 292 26.37 15.87 46.98
C TYR A 292 25.97 15.68 48.44
N GLU A 293 25.46 14.51 48.81
CA GLU A 293 25.18 14.17 50.21
C GLU A 293 26.49 14.13 51.03
N LEU A 294 27.57 13.60 50.47
CA LEU A 294 28.90 13.61 51.11
C LEU A 294 29.46 15.03 51.22
N GLU A 295 29.43 15.81 50.13
CA GLU A 295 29.87 17.22 50.13
C GLU A 295 29.08 18.04 51.17
N LEU A 296 27.76 17.86 51.25
CA LEU A 296 26.91 18.50 52.25
C LEU A 296 27.32 18.10 53.67
N ALA A 297 27.57 16.81 53.92
CA ALA A 297 28.03 16.34 55.23
C ALA A 297 29.40 16.95 55.59
N THR A 298 30.32 17.05 54.64
CA THR A 298 31.61 17.72 54.84
C THR A 298 31.43 19.19 55.19
N TYR A 299 30.56 19.93 54.48
CA TYR A 299 30.27 21.33 54.81
C TYR A 299 29.62 21.48 56.19
N GLN A 300 28.74 20.57 56.59
CA GLN A 300 28.13 20.58 57.92
C GLN A 300 29.16 20.32 59.03
N ILE A 301 30.11 19.41 58.80
CA ILE A 301 31.22 19.17 59.74
C ILE A 301 32.09 20.42 59.84
N ALA A 302 32.55 20.96 58.71
CA ALA A 302 33.39 22.17 58.69
C ALA A 302 32.70 23.36 59.38
N TYR A 303 31.39 23.54 59.18
CA TYR A 303 30.62 24.58 59.86
C TYR A 303 30.60 24.37 61.39
N LYS A 304 30.41 23.13 61.86
CA LYS A 304 30.44 22.80 63.29
C LYS A 304 31.83 22.99 63.90
N GLU A 305 32.88 22.65 63.17
CA GLU A 305 34.27 22.88 63.58
C GLU A 305 34.54 24.39 63.74
N GLN A 306 34.16 25.20 62.75
CA GLN A 306 34.27 26.67 62.85
C GLN A 306 33.46 27.22 64.02
N GLN A 307 32.25 26.69 64.26
CA GLN A 307 31.45 27.11 65.41
C GLN A 307 32.15 26.76 66.74
N ALA A 308 32.74 25.57 66.87
CA ALA A 308 33.51 25.15 68.03
C ALA A 308 34.76 26.01 68.23
N GLU A 309 35.47 26.37 67.15
CA GLU A 309 36.61 27.30 67.20
C GLU A 309 36.18 28.69 67.69
N VAL A 310 35.06 29.22 67.19
CA VAL A 310 34.52 30.51 67.65
C VAL A 310 34.12 30.46 69.12
N GLU A 311 33.54 29.36 69.59
CA GLU A 311 33.20 29.15 71.00
C GLU A 311 34.46 29.07 71.87
N SER A 312 35.50 28.34 71.43
CA SER A 312 36.80 28.28 72.12
C SER A 312 37.46 29.67 72.21
N LEU A 313 37.47 30.45 71.13
CA LEU A 313 37.98 31.82 71.13
C LEU A 313 37.18 32.73 72.06
N ARG A 314 35.85 32.56 72.14
CA ARG A 314 35.01 33.30 73.11
C ARG A 314 35.38 32.95 74.54
N GLU A 315 35.67 31.69 74.85
CA GLU A 315 36.13 31.27 76.18
C GLU A 315 37.51 31.83 76.52
N GLN A 316 38.46 31.77 75.58
CA GLN A 316 39.79 32.37 75.75
C GLN A 316 39.69 33.89 75.97
N LEU A 317 38.82 34.60 75.23
CA LEU A 317 38.58 36.02 75.46
C LEU A 317 37.96 36.31 76.82
N LYS A 318 37.05 35.45 77.31
CA LYS A 318 36.52 35.56 78.68
C LYS A 318 37.64 35.41 79.70
N LEU A 319 38.50 34.40 79.53
CA LEU A 319 39.64 34.14 80.41
C LEU A 319 40.65 35.31 80.40
N LEU A 320 40.97 35.85 79.23
CA LEU A 320 41.85 37.03 79.11
C LEU A 320 41.24 38.25 79.80
N ARG A 321 39.93 38.47 79.67
CA ARG A 321 39.23 39.54 80.40
C ARG A 321 39.26 39.34 81.91
N THR A 322 39.19 38.11 82.43
CA THR A 322 39.33 37.87 83.88
C THR A 322 40.76 38.13 84.32
N HIS A 323 41.76 37.61 83.61
CA HIS A 323 43.18 37.86 83.91
C HIS A 323 43.52 39.35 83.87
N GLN A 324 42.98 40.11 82.91
CA GLN A 324 43.16 41.55 82.85
C GLN A 324 42.61 42.23 84.12
N ARG A 325 41.42 41.83 84.59
CA ARG A 325 40.87 42.36 85.85
C ARG A 325 41.72 41.98 87.06
N ASP A 326 42.23 40.76 87.11
CA ASP A 326 43.10 40.31 88.21
C ASP A 326 44.41 41.11 88.24
N LEU A 327 45.00 41.38 87.07
CA LEU A 327 46.15 42.27 86.94
C LEU A 327 45.82 43.72 87.34
N GLU A 328 44.65 44.24 86.98
CA GLU A 328 44.19 45.56 87.42
C GLU A 328 44.02 45.61 88.95
N ILE A 329 43.54 44.53 89.58
CA ILE A 329 43.44 44.40 91.04
C ILE A 329 44.84 44.36 91.67
N LEU A 330 45.76 43.57 91.13
CA LEU A 330 47.15 43.49 91.62
C LEU A 330 47.88 44.83 91.48
N ALA A 331 47.72 45.53 90.36
CA ALA A 331 48.30 46.85 90.17
C ALA A 331 47.76 47.85 91.20
N LYS A 332 46.46 47.83 91.50
CA LYS A 332 45.87 48.64 92.58
C LYS A 332 46.40 48.27 93.95
N LYS A 333 46.59 46.97 94.25
CA LYS A 333 47.20 46.50 95.51
C LYS A 333 48.65 46.99 95.65
N GLN A 334 49.46 46.84 94.60
CA GLN A 334 50.84 47.36 94.58
C GLN A 334 50.88 48.87 94.78
N GLN A 335 49.96 49.62 94.17
CA GLN A 335 49.86 51.07 94.38
C GLN A 335 49.55 51.41 95.85
N LEU A 336 48.68 50.65 96.51
CA LEU A 336 48.41 50.80 97.95
C LEU A 336 49.66 50.46 98.79
N GLU A 337 50.33 49.35 98.51
CA GLU A 337 51.58 48.98 99.21
C GLU A 337 52.69 50.02 99.02
N GLU A 338 52.82 50.60 97.83
CA GLU A 338 53.75 51.70 97.55
C GLU A 338 53.37 52.97 98.33
N MET A 339 52.09 53.29 98.42
CA MET A 339 51.62 54.38 99.28
C MET A 339 51.97 54.11 100.75
N ASP A 340 51.71 52.91 101.26
CA ASP A 340 52.00 52.53 102.64
C ASP A 340 53.50 52.55 102.94
N ARG A 341 54.32 52.04 102.02
CA ARG A 341 55.79 52.13 102.10
C ARG A 341 56.28 53.58 102.11
N ASN A 342 55.68 54.44 101.30
CA ASN A 342 56.03 55.86 101.27
C ASN A 342 55.61 56.57 102.57
N CYS A 343 54.44 56.23 103.13
CA CYS A 343 53.98 56.69 104.44
C CYS A 343 54.95 56.25 105.56
N LEU A 344 55.32 54.96 105.59
CA LEU A 344 56.31 54.40 106.51
C LEU A 344 57.67 55.09 106.38
N ARG A 345 58.17 55.28 105.15
CA ARG A 345 59.44 55.97 104.91
C ARG A 345 59.37 57.41 105.42
N LYS A 346 58.26 58.12 105.23
CA LYS A 346 58.05 59.47 105.75
C LYS A 346 58.10 59.48 107.29
N LEU A 347 57.38 58.57 107.94
CA LEU A 347 57.39 58.40 109.40
C LEU A 347 58.81 58.09 109.94
N VAL A 348 59.53 57.18 109.29
CA VAL A 348 60.92 56.82 109.64
C VAL A 348 61.86 58.00 109.47
N MET A 349 61.72 58.78 108.40
CA MET A 349 62.54 59.99 108.21
C MET A 349 62.21 61.07 109.24
N GLU A 350 60.94 61.31 109.56
CA GLU A 350 60.53 62.24 110.61
C GLU A 350 61.09 61.82 111.97
N THR A 351 61.07 60.53 112.30
CA THR A 351 61.65 59.99 113.55
C THR A 351 63.18 59.99 113.58
N LEU A 352 63.87 59.79 112.45
CA LEU A 352 65.33 59.85 112.36
C LEU A 352 65.89 61.29 112.34
N THR A 353 65.09 62.28 111.92
CA THR A 353 65.47 63.71 112.03
C THR A 353 65.52 64.24 113.47
N LEU A 354 65.13 63.43 114.46
CA LEU A 354 65.34 63.68 115.90
C LEU A 354 66.78 63.31 116.34
N THR A 355 67.79 63.78 115.62
CA THR A 355 69.20 63.59 116.01
C THR A 355 69.64 64.67 117.02
N PRO A 356 70.41 64.31 118.06
CA PRO A 356 70.58 65.13 119.26
C PRO A 356 71.71 66.17 119.09
N SER A 357 71.37 67.46 119.01
CA SER A 357 72.31 68.55 119.27
C SER A 357 72.45 68.77 120.78
N LYS A 358 73.65 68.48 121.28
CA LYS A 358 74.30 68.83 122.56
C LYS A 358 73.46 69.59 123.61
N TYR A 359 73.47 69.02 124.83
CA TYR A 359 72.99 69.55 126.12
C TYR A 359 71.47 69.44 126.38
N GLY A 360 71.05 68.29 126.88
CA GLY A 360 69.74 68.13 127.52
C GLY A 360 69.61 66.74 128.16
N LYS A 361 69.26 66.71 129.45
CA LYS A 361 69.10 65.48 130.25
C LYS A 361 68.13 64.51 129.55
N VAL A 362 68.41 63.21 129.66
CA VAL A 362 67.76 62.10 128.93
C VAL A 362 66.34 61.78 129.46
N ASP A 363 65.86 62.46 130.50
CA ASP A 363 64.70 62.02 131.27
C ASP A 363 63.31 62.52 130.78
N ASP A 364 63.20 63.33 129.70
CA ASP A 364 61.90 63.89 129.22
C ASP A 364 61.68 63.76 127.69
N ARG A 365 61.81 62.56 127.12
CA ARG A 365 61.54 62.32 125.69
C ARG A 365 60.28 61.48 125.49
N LYS A 366 59.13 62.15 125.32
CA LYS A 366 57.84 61.50 124.95
C LYS A 366 57.44 61.88 123.53
N LEU A 367 56.86 60.91 122.80
CA LEU A 367 56.22 61.12 121.50
C LEU A 367 55.07 62.13 121.62
N THR A 368 54.79 62.92 120.59
CA THR A 368 53.60 63.78 120.58
C THR A 368 52.33 62.92 120.48
N PRO A 369 51.19 63.34 121.08
CA PRO A 369 49.97 62.55 121.10
C PRO A 369 49.42 62.22 119.70
N GLU A 370 49.71 63.05 118.69
CA GLU A 370 49.38 62.80 117.29
C GLU A 370 50.21 61.66 116.69
N GLN A 371 51.50 61.58 117.03
CA GLN A 371 52.39 60.50 116.61
C GLN A 371 52.08 59.19 117.32
N GLU A 372 51.64 59.22 118.59
CA GLU A 372 51.16 58.02 119.28
C GLU A 372 49.85 57.49 118.69
N ALA A 373 48.94 58.37 118.29
CA ALA A 373 47.69 57.98 117.63
C ALA A 373 47.96 57.31 116.27
N GLN A 374 48.88 57.88 115.49
CA GLN A 374 49.25 57.34 114.18
C GLN A 374 49.98 55.99 114.27
N VAL A 375 50.87 55.82 115.27
CA VAL A 375 51.50 54.51 115.52
C VAL A 375 50.49 53.47 116.01
N ARG A 376 49.47 53.87 116.80
CA ARG A 376 48.39 52.96 117.23
C ARG A 376 47.46 52.56 116.10
N SER A 377 47.16 53.44 115.14
CA SER A 377 46.26 53.13 114.03
C SER A 377 46.96 52.38 112.89
N ASP A 378 48.17 52.81 112.53
CA ASP A 378 48.79 52.39 111.27
C ASP A 378 49.83 51.28 111.50
N HIS A 379 50.38 51.15 112.72
CA HIS A 379 51.48 50.23 113.03
C HIS A 379 51.29 49.50 114.37
N PRO A 380 50.29 48.58 114.47
CA PRO A 380 49.92 47.92 115.72
C PRO A 380 51.09 47.16 116.37
N LEU A 381 51.92 46.49 115.57
CA LEU A 381 53.14 45.79 116.03
C LEU A 381 54.14 46.73 116.72
N VAL A 382 54.34 47.92 116.15
CA VAL A 382 55.27 48.93 116.71
C VAL A 382 54.71 49.51 118.00
N SER A 383 53.39 49.72 118.08
CA SER A 383 52.71 50.16 119.30
C SER A 383 52.85 49.14 120.44
N VAL A 384 52.69 47.84 120.16
CA VAL A 384 52.83 46.76 121.16
C VAL A 384 54.25 46.68 121.69
N LEU A 385 55.26 46.73 120.81
CA LEU A 385 56.67 46.74 121.21
C LEU A 385 57.03 47.95 122.07
N ALA A 386 56.56 49.15 121.70
CA ALA A 386 56.80 50.38 122.45
C ALA A 386 56.18 50.32 123.87
N ALA A 387 54.94 49.83 123.98
CA ALA A 387 54.29 49.63 125.27
C ALA A 387 55.06 48.64 126.16
N ARG A 388 55.58 47.55 125.58
CA ARG A 388 56.33 46.53 126.33
C ARG A 388 57.71 47.01 126.80
N ILE A 389 58.42 47.77 125.97
CA ILE A 389 59.69 48.41 126.38
C ILE A 389 59.45 49.34 127.57
N SER A 390 58.35 50.10 127.57
CA SER A 390 57.98 50.98 128.68
C SER A 390 57.77 50.20 130.00
N VAL A 391 57.09 49.05 129.94
CA VAL A 391 56.91 48.16 131.11
C VAL A 391 58.26 47.64 131.64
N LEU A 392 59.17 47.22 130.76
CA LEU A 392 60.51 46.75 131.15
C LEU A 392 61.36 47.87 131.76
N GLU A 393 61.24 49.10 131.26
CA GLU A 393 61.91 50.26 131.85
C GLU A 393 61.38 50.61 133.23
N GLU A 394 60.07 50.51 133.46
CA GLU A 394 59.46 50.69 134.80
C GLU A 394 59.93 49.60 135.77
N GLN A 395 59.98 48.34 135.34
CA GLN A 395 60.53 47.24 136.14
C GLN A 395 61.99 47.48 136.51
N ARG A 396 62.83 47.92 135.55
CA ARG A 396 64.23 48.29 135.80
C ARG A 396 64.37 49.42 136.83
N LYS A 397 63.55 50.48 136.73
CA LYS A 397 63.53 51.58 137.72
C LYS A 397 63.13 51.09 139.11
N THR A 398 62.26 50.09 139.18
CA THR A 398 61.75 49.53 140.45
C THR A 398 62.77 48.59 141.10
N ILE A 399 63.43 47.72 140.32
CA ILE A 399 64.57 46.91 140.75
C ILE A 399 65.73 47.82 141.22
N GLY A 400 66.02 48.88 140.48
CA GLY A 400 67.01 49.89 140.88
C GLY A 400 66.71 50.48 142.26
N ARG A 401 65.45 50.85 142.53
CA ARG A 401 65.03 51.32 143.86
C ARG A 401 65.21 50.25 144.95
N LEU A 402 64.80 49.01 144.69
CA LEU A 402 64.94 47.90 145.64
C LEU A 402 66.41 47.58 145.98
N LEU A 403 67.30 47.57 144.98
CA LEU A 403 68.74 47.39 145.17
C LEU A 403 69.36 48.54 145.98
N THR A 404 68.89 49.77 145.75
CA THR A 404 69.37 50.94 146.50
C THR A 404 68.96 50.86 147.97
N SER A 405 67.73 50.38 148.27
CA SER A 405 67.28 50.15 149.64
C SER A 405 67.98 48.97 150.33
N ALA A 406 68.35 47.91 149.61
CA ALA A 406 69.03 46.75 150.16
C ALA A 406 70.48 47.04 150.63
N ARG A 407 71.15 48.03 150.02
CA ARG A 407 72.55 48.40 150.32
C ARG A 407 72.78 48.91 151.76
N GLY A 408 71.72 49.24 152.51
CA GLY A 408 71.79 49.77 153.87
C GLY A 408 71.38 48.81 155.01
N MET A 409 70.98 47.57 154.72
CA MET A 409 70.37 46.67 155.71
C MET A 409 71.38 45.69 156.32
N ARG A 410 71.61 45.75 157.65
CA ARG A 410 72.56 44.90 158.42
C ARG A 410 71.93 43.64 159.05
N LYS A 411 70.65 43.34 158.80
CA LYS A 411 69.95 42.15 159.32
C LYS A 411 69.60 41.20 158.18
N SER A 412 70.00 39.92 158.32
CA SER A 412 69.88 38.88 157.28
C SER A 412 68.45 38.70 156.74
N ASP A 413 67.45 38.81 157.60
CA ASP A 413 66.04 38.57 157.22
C ASP A 413 65.43 39.68 156.35
N ALA A 414 65.99 40.90 156.40
CA ALA A 414 65.50 42.01 155.57
C ALA A 414 66.05 41.96 154.13
N VAL A 415 67.22 41.33 153.95
CA VAL A 415 67.87 41.14 152.65
C VAL A 415 67.19 40.00 151.87
N SER A 416 66.75 38.92 152.55
CA SER A 416 66.03 37.83 151.88
C SER A 416 64.68 38.30 151.32
N VAL A 417 63.94 39.15 152.05
CA VAL A 417 62.67 39.73 151.58
C VAL A 417 62.87 40.64 150.36
N THR A 418 63.95 41.43 150.31
CA THR A 418 64.25 42.25 149.13
C THR A 418 64.66 41.41 147.93
N VAL A 419 65.37 40.30 148.16
CA VAL A 419 65.73 39.34 147.10
C VAL A 419 64.48 38.62 146.57
N GLU A 420 63.52 38.21 147.41
CA GLU A 420 62.23 37.66 146.96
C GLU A 420 61.39 38.67 146.17
N GLN A 421 61.39 39.96 146.56
CA GLN A 421 60.73 41.02 145.80
C GLN A 421 61.37 41.29 144.44
N ILE A 422 62.70 41.20 144.33
CA ILE A 422 63.39 41.29 143.04
C ILE A 422 63.10 40.04 142.20
N ARG A 423 63.02 38.86 142.83
CA ARG A 423 62.73 37.60 142.13
C ARG A 423 61.33 37.59 141.53
N THR A 424 60.32 38.04 142.28
CA THR A 424 58.92 38.18 141.79
C THR A 424 58.77 39.21 140.68
N LEU A 425 59.55 40.31 140.69
CA LEU A 425 59.56 41.29 139.59
C LEU A 425 60.26 40.77 138.31
N LEU A 426 61.13 39.77 138.43
CA LEU A 426 61.83 39.10 137.32
C LEU A 426 61.16 37.80 136.86
N GLU A 427 60.09 37.37 137.55
CA GLU A 427 59.40 36.10 137.30
C GLU A 427 58.40 36.08 136.11
N PRO A 428 57.87 37.19 135.55
CA PRO A 428 57.02 37.06 134.36
C PRO A 428 57.87 36.67 133.13
N GLU A 429 57.63 35.47 132.63
CA GLU A 429 58.15 34.92 131.38
C GLU A 429 57.84 35.88 130.21
N ILE A 430 58.82 36.15 129.34
CA ILE A 430 58.63 36.98 128.15
C ILE A 430 57.88 36.14 127.11
N GLN A 431 56.55 36.16 127.17
CA GLN A 431 55.71 35.62 126.11
C GLN A 431 55.53 36.71 125.05
N LEU A 432 56.18 36.55 123.90
CA LEU A 432 55.83 37.28 122.68
C LEU A 432 54.54 36.67 122.17
N ASP A 433 53.50 37.49 122.11
CA ASP A 433 52.18 37.09 121.61
C ASP A 433 52.30 36.76 120.11
N GLU A 434 52.39 35.48 119.77
CA GLU A 434 52.59 35.00 118.39
C GLU A 434 51.42 35.39 117.47
N GLU A 435 50.25 35.68 118.03
CA GLU A 435 49.08 36.13 117.29
C GLU A 435 49.25 37.55 116.71
N ALA A 436 50.09 38.40 117.29
CA ALA A 436 50.38 39.74 116.75
C ALA A 436 51.33 39.70 115.53
N LEU A 437 52.10 38.62 115.36
CA LEU A 437 53.01 38.41 114.22
C LEU A 437 52.32 37.77 113.00
N ALA A 438 51.08 37.29 113.16
CA ALA A 438 50.37 36.49 112.16
C ALA A 438 49.28 37.24 111.35
N CYS A 439 49.16 38.56 111.48
CA CYS A 439 48.26 39.34 110.61
C CYS A 439 48.95 39.69 109.28
N GLU A 440 48.69 38.85 108.26
CA GLU A 440 48.86 39.12 106.82
C GLU A 440 47.92 40.22 106.31
#